data_AF-A0A9P6E9S4-F1
#
_entry.id   AF-A0A9P6E9S4-F1
#
_cell.length_a   1.000
_cell.length_b   1.000
_cell.length_c   1.000
_cell.angle_alpha   90.00
_cell.angle_beta   90.00
_cell.angle_gamma   90.00
#
_symmetry.space_group_name_H-M   'P 1'
#
loop_
_entity.id
_entity.type
_entity.pdbx_description
1 polymer ?
#
loop_
_entity_poly.entity_id
_entity_poly.type
_entity_poly.pdbx_seq_one_letter_code
_entity_poly.pdbx_strand_id
1 'polypeptide(L)'
;LLTYLTPHEVSFFTLLDAQLDKVESFYLEREKEMLARGQMLQLQLRELQDHRRLFHSSIKEEGDATASITSNVYQPSPRRIKMGKRNTQEDATSTNEDFEENARLFKELKDRQQQLPLSSDPDSYIYAKRKLKKAVLEHYRGLEVLHNYRVLNITGFRKALKKFEKVTRISAQNQYMTEKVDQSAFASDKAIGDMMSQMEELFATAFSSGDRKKALRRLRAGGKSKSHHFSTFRTGVLLGLALPAFVEGLFVSGSRRVEFKDFWLGDQLCSLSFTLSNLYPFACVYARGFPTSVGQCGTGGSRWGVAYVLAALPLFIRLVQSIRRYTDSKLVTHLINGGKYATGIIAYFFYYYWRHYPASKPGFALYCLFSVCYSIYAGGWDLLMDWSLLRIHNAKSPLLRQELIYSRNVSVRFDMTTNTLLRFFWVIYIPHKGPNVMLRSFIAGMLEMLRRVQWNFFRLENEHLGNMDQYRVTREVPLPYSLDEIGRDDDDDGDDDVKGLRSKNENSKK
;
A
#
# COMPACT_ATOMS: atom_id res chain seq x y z
N LEU A 1 19.36 -36.84 51.80
CA LEU A 1 19.55 -35.37 52.02
C LEU A 1 18.37 -34.71 52.71
N LEU A 2 17.13 -35.01 52.33
CA LEU A 2 15.92 -34.36 52.87
C LEU A 2 15.76 -34.45 54.39
N THR A 3 16.28 -35.49 55.05
CA THR A 3 16.17 -35.69 56.50
C THR A 3 17.04 -34.75 57.34
N TYR A 4 18.00 -34.05 56.73
CA TYR A 4 18.91 -33.12 57.41
C TYR A 4 18.66 -31.66 57.03
N LEU A 5 17.60 -31.38 56.27
CA LEU A 5 17.25 -30.04 55.80
C LEU A 5 16.27 -29.36 56.75
N THR A 6 16.41 -28.04 56.87
CA THR A 6 15.42 -27.19 57.55
C THR A 6 14.09 -27.18 56.79
N PRO A 7 12.96 -26.85 57.43
CA PRO A 7 11.66 -26.77 56.75
C PRO A 7 11.65 -25.84 55.52
N HIS A 8 12.41 -24.74 55.58
CA HIS A 8 12.54 -23.81 54.45
C HIS A 8 13.33 -24.40 53.27
N GLU A 9 14.38 -25.18 53.55
CA GLU A 9 15.16 -25.85 52.51
C GLU A 9 14.37 -27.00 51.87
N VAL A 10 13.59 -27.75 52.65
CA VAL A 10 12.64 -28.74 52.12
C VAL A 10 11.61 -28.06 51.21
N SER A 11 11.04 -26.94 51.64
CA SER A 11 10.06 -26.18 50.85
C SER A 11 10.62 -25.71 49.50
N PHE A 12 11.90 -25.35 49.44
CA PHE A 12 12.56 -25.02 48.17
C PHE A 12 12.54 -26.19 47.19
N PHE A 13 12.88 -27.40 47.63
CA PHE A 13 12.85 -28.59 46.75
C PHE A 13 11.43 -28.99 46.39
N THR A 14 10.45 -28.86 47.29
CA THR A 14 9.03 -29.08 46.96
C THR A 14 8.55 -28.14 45.86
N LEU A 15 8.93 -26.86 45.91
CA LEU A 15 8.61 -25.90 44.85
C LEU A 15 9.34 -26.22 43.55
N LEU A 16 10.59 -26.68 43.64
CA LEU A 16 11.40 -27.05 42.49
C LEU A 16 10.80 -28.25 41.76
N ASP A 17 10.36 -29.27 42.49
CA ASP A 17 9.64 -30.44 41.95
C ASP A 17 8.34 -30.01 41.27
N ALA A 18 7.54 -29.13 41.90
CA ALA A 18 6.32 -28.61 41.29
C ALA A 18 6.59 -27.81 40.00
N GLN A 19 7.71 -27.06 39.93
CA GLN A 19 8.12 -26.41 38.68
C GLN A 19 8.60 -27.40 37.63
N LEU A 20 9.28 -28.48 38.04
CA LEU A 20 9.73 -29.52 37.12
C LEU A 20 8.54 -30.20 36.44
N ASP A 21 7.54 -30.60 37.22
CA ASP A 21 6.31 -31.22 36.72
C ASP A 21 5.56 -30.30 35.75
N LYS A 22 5.49 -29.00 36.07
CA LYS A 22 4.88 -27.99 35.20
C LYS A 22 5.61 -27.82 33.88
N VAL A 23 6.94 -27.77 33.90
CA VAL A 23 7.76 -27.61 32.70
C VAL A 23 7.69 -28.87 31.83
N GLU A 24 7.75 -30.04 32.46
CA GLU A 24 7.70 -31.33 31.76
C GLU A 24 6.33 -31.58 31.12
N SER A 25 5.24 -31.37 31.85
CA SER A 25 3.88 -31.53 31.30
C SER A 25 3.62 -30.61 30.10
N PHE A 26 3.99 -29.33 30.22
CA PHE A 26 3.88 -28.39 29.10
C PHE A 26 4.72 -28.83 27.90
N TYR A 27 5.98 -29.22 28.13
CA TYR A 27 6.88 -29.64 27.06
C TYR A 27 6.36 -30.88 26.32
N LEU A 28 5.95 -31.92 27.06
CA LEU A 28 5.42 -33.16 26.48
C LEU A 28 4.18 -32.91 25.61
N GLU A 29 3.28 -32.06 26.09
CA GLU A 29 2.07 -31.70 25.33
C GLU A 29 2.43 -30.98 24.03
N ARG A 30 3.33 -29.99 24.10
CA ARG A 30 3.77 -29.23 22.92
C ARG A 30 4.60 -30.08 21.95
N GLU A 31 5.44 -30.98 22.45
CA GLU A 31 6.23 -31.90 21.63
C GLU A 31 5.31 -32.83 20.82
N LYS A 32 4.29 -33.40 21.47
CA LYS A 32 3.29 -34.25 20.80
C LYS A 32 2.50 -33.48 19.74
N GLU A 33 2.10 -32.24 20.04
CA GLU A 33 1.41 -31.35 19.08
C GLU A 33 2.29 -31.06 17.85
N MET A 34 3.56 -30.70 18.09
CA MET A 34 4.50 -30.39 17.02
C MET A 34 4.77 -31.62 16.14
N LEU A 35 4.93 -32.80 16.73
CA LEU A 35 5.12 -34.05 15.99
C LEU A 35 3.93 -34.35 15.08
N ALA A 36 2.70 -34.23 15.59
CA ALA A 36 1.48 -34.45 14.79
C ALA A 36 1.37 -33.44 13.63
N ARG A 37 1.64 -32.15 13.89
CA ARG A 37 1.61 -31.11 12.86
C ARG A 37 2.70 -31.32 11.81
N GLY A 38 3.89 -31.75 12.20
CA GLY A 38 5.00 -32.07 11.30
C GLY A 38 4.66 -33.21 10.34
N GLN A 39 4.09 -34.31 10.86
CA GLN A 39 3.64 -35.44 10.03
C GLN A 39 2.57 -35.04 9.02
N MET A 40 1.60 -34.20 9.42
CA MET A 40 0.57 -33.69 8.53
C MET A 40 1.17 -32.85 7.39
N LEU A 41 2.09 -31.93 7.72
CA LEU A 41 2.76 -31.11 6.72
C LEU A 41 3.58 -31.96 5.74
N GLN A 42 4.20 -33.03 6.22
CA GLN A 42 4.92 -33.98 5.38
C GLN A 42 3.99 -34.65 4.36
N LEU A 43 2.81 -35.13 4.80
CA LEU A 43 1.81 -35.73 3.90
C LEU A 43 1.33 -34.73 2.84
N GLN A 44 0.96 -33.52 3.26
CA GLN A 44 0.50 -32.48 2.33
C GLN A 44 1.58 -32.04 1.34
N LEU A 45 2.86 -32.06 1.73
CA LEU A 45 3.97 -31.77 0.83
C LEU A 45 4.22 -32.89 -0.18
N ARG A 46 4.04 -34.17 0.19
CA ARG A 46 4.10 -35.29 -0.76
C ARG A 46 2.99 -35.18 -1.80
N GLU A 47 1.76 -34.92 -1.34
CA GLU A 47 0.62 -34.69 -2.23
C GLU A 47 0.90 -33.53 -3.21
N LEU A 48 1.46 -32.42 -2.72
CA LEU A 48 1.87 -31.30 -3.57
C LEU A 48 2.96 -31.69 -4.60
N GLN A 49 3.85 -32.62 -4.28
CA GLN A 49 4.85 -33.14 -5.23
C GLN A 49 4.19 -33.99 -6.32
N ASP A 50 3.19 -34.80 -5.97
CA ASP A 50 2.43 -35.60 -6.94
C ASP A 50 1.59 -34.70 -7.86
N HIS A 51 0.93 -33.67 -7.32
CA HIS A 51 0.28 -32.63 -8.13
C HIS A 51 1.26 -31.89 -9.04
N ARG A 52 2.49 -31.64 -8.58
CA ARG A 52 3.54 -31.02 -9.41
C ARG A 52 3.92 -31.91 -10.60
N ARG A 53 3.97 -33.23 -10.43
CA ARG A 53 4.26 -34.18 -11.52
C ARG A 53 3.16 -34.15 -12.57
N LEU A 54 1.90 -34.24 -12.14
CA LEU A 54 0.72 -34.19 -13.00
C LEU A 54 0.59 -32.84 -13.74
N PHE A 55 0.90 -31.74 -13.06
CA PHE A 55 0.92 -30.40 -13.67
C PHE A 55 2.03 -30.25 -14.73
N HIS A 56 3.21 -30.82 -14.49
CA HIS A 56 4.28 -30.77 -15.49
C HIS A 56 4.03 -31.74 -16.65
N SER A 57 3.35 -32.87 -16.45
CA SER A 57 2.94 -33.74 -17.56
C SER A 57 1.87 -33.09 -18.44
N SER A 58 0.87 -32.41 -17.87
CA SER A 58 -0.15 -31.71 -18.67
C SER A 58 0.42 -30.56 -19.50
N ILE A 59 1.36 -29.78 -18.96
CA ILE A 59 2.07 -28.73 -19.72
C ILE A 59 2.93 -29.33 -20.84
N LYS A 60 3.52 -30.51 -20.62
CA LYS A 60 4.35 -31.18 -21.63
C LYS A 60 3.49 -31.73 -22.78
N GLU A 61 2.30 -32.24 -22.48
CA GLU A 61 1.32 -32.66 -23.49
C GLU A 61 0.78 -31.48 -24.32
N GLU A 62 0.50 -30.32 -23.71
CA GLU A 62 0.15 -29.11 -24.47
C GLU A 62 1.30 -28.58 -25.33
N GLY A 63 2.55 -28.74 -24.88
CA GLY A 63 3.76 -28.37 -25.63
C GLY A 63 4.03 -29.26 -26.86
N ASP A 64 3.75 -30.56 -26.78
CA ASP A 64 3.86 -31.48 -27.93
C ASP A 64 2.65 -31.37 -28.88
N ALA A 65 1.46 -31.05 -28.37
CA ALA A 65 0.27 -30.79 -29.20
C ALA A 65 0.37 -29.47 -29.99
N THR A 66 0.99 -28.44 -29.42
CA THR A 66 1.20 -27.13 -30.08
C THR A 66 2.29 -27.16 -31.15
N ALA A 67 3.15 -28.19 -31.19
CA ALA A 67 4.08 -28.42 -32.31
C ALA A 67 3.40 -29.01 -33.56
N SER A 68 2.15 -29.47 -33.47
CA SER A 68 1.45 -30.16 -34.56
C SER A 68 0.21 -29.45 -35.12
N ILE A 69 -0.21 -28.29 -34.59
CA ILE A 69 -1.39 -27.59 -35.10
C ILE A 69 -1.12 -26.08 -35.19
N THR A 70 -0.61 -25.65 -36.34
CA THR A 70 -0.87 -24.32 -36.88
C THR A 70 -2.34 -24.22 -37.30
N SER A 71 -3.14 -23.38 -36.64
CA SER A 71 -4.10 -22.45 -37.26
C SER A 71 -5.16 -21.94 -36.27
N ASN A 72 -5.40 -20.62 -36.35
CA ASN A 72 -6.60 -19.88 -35.97
C ASN A 72 -6.98 -19.69 -34.48
N VAL A 73 -6.91 -18.41 -34.09
CA VAL A 73 -8.00 -17.58 -33.53
C VAL A 73 -8.90 -18.26 -32.47
N TYR A 74 -8.68 -17.91 -31.20
CA TYR A 74 -9.70 -17.41 -30.26
C TYR A 74 -9.03 -17.00 -28.93
N GLN A 75 -9.16 -15.74 -28.52
CA GLN A 75 -8.80 -15.31 -27.15
C GLN A 75 -10.09 -15.18 -26.31
N PRO A 76 -10.28 -15.94 -25.22
CA PRO A 76 -11.29 -15.61 -24.23
C PRO A 76 -10.71 -14.72 -23.12
N SER A 77 -11.47 -13.68 -22.81
CA SER A 77 -11.24 -12.66 -21.78
C SER A 77 -11.43 -13.20 -20.35
N PRO A 78 -10.65 -12.75 -19.35
CA PRO A 78 -10.80 -13.24 -17.97
C PRO A 78 -11.98 -12.56 -17.25
N ARG A 79 -13.03 -13.34 -16.93
CA ARG A 79 -14.10 -12.95 -16.00
C ARG A 79 -13.57 -12.99 -14.56
N ARG A 80 -13.47 -11.81 -13.95
CA ARG A 80 -13.05 -11.61 -12.56
C ARG A 80 -14.22 -11.84 -11.60
N ILE A 81 -14.27 -12.99 -10.92
CA ILE A 81 -15.20 -13.23 -9.81
C ILE A 81 -14.70 -12.47 -8.57
N LYS A 82 -15.53 -11.57 -8.03
CA LYS A 82 -15.30 -10.89 -6.75
C LYS A 82 -15.77 -11.82 -5.61
N MET A 83 -14.93 -12.03 -4.59
CA MET A 83 -15.39 -12.51 -3.29
C MET A 83 -14.83 -11.68 -2.14
N GLY A 84 -15.67 -11.54 -1.11
CA GLY A 84 -15.67 -10.47 -0.12
C GLY A 84 -14.48 -10.44 0.84
N LYS A 85 -14.16 -9.21 1.25
CA LYS A 85 -13.23 -8.92 2.36
C LYS A 85 -13.86 -9.38 3.67
N ARG A 86 -13.24 -10.35 4.36
CA ARG A 86 -13.39 -10.49 5.81
C ARG A 86 -12.40 -9.55 6.50
N ASN A 87 -12.92 -8.71 7.39
CA ASN A 87 -12.14 -7.85 8.26
C ASN A 87 -11.25 -8.71 9.17
N THR A 88 -9.97 -8.35 9.25
CA THR A 88 -9.04 -8.81 10.29
C THR A 88 -8.94 -7.67 11.28
N GLN A 89 -9.64 -7.82 12.40
CA GLN A 89 -9.43 -7.02 13.59
C GLN A 89 -8.44 -7.80 14.43
N GLU A 90 -7.26 -7.20 14.62
CA GLU A 90 -6.24 -7.68 15.54
C GLU A 90 -6.74 -7.43 16.96
N ASP A 91 -7.05 -8.50 17.70
CA ASP A 91 -7.11 -8.47 19.15
C ASP A 91 -6.19 -9.55 19.70
N ALA A 92 -5.20 -9.10 20.46
CA ALA A 92 -4.19 -9.90 21.11
C ALA A 92 -4.71 -10.31 22.49
N THR A 93 -5.35 -11.47 22.57
CA THR A 93 -5.56 -12.20 23.83
C THR A 93 -5.65 -13.69 23.51
N SER A 94 -4.53 -14.39 23.70
CA SER A 94 -4.42 -15.84 23.53
C SER A 94 -4.98 -16.55 24.76
N THR A 95 -6.09 -17.26 24.59
CA THR A 95 -6.59 -18.24 25.55
C THR A 95 -7.00 -19.51 24.83
N ASN A 96 -6.99 -20.63 25.56
CA ASN A 96 -7.13 -22.05 25.15
C ASN A 96 -8.24 -22.43 24.14
N GLU A 97 -9.07 -21.49 23.68
CA GLU A 97 -10.15 -21.71 22.71
C GLU A 97 -9.63 -21.95 21.27
N ASP A 98 -8.48 -21.38 20.91
CA ASP A 98 -7.82 -21.65 19.61
C ASP A 98 -7.41 -23.13 19.46
N PHE A 99 -7.27 -23.86 20.57
CA PHE A 99 -6.76 -25.23 20.60
C PHE A 99 -7.82 -26.25 20.20
N GLU A 100 -9.04 -26.11 20.70
CA GLU A 100 -10.18 -26.95 20.30
C GLU A 100 -10.65 -26.61 18.88
N GLU A 101 -10.63 -25.34 18.49
CA GLU A 101 -11.04 -24.94 17.14
C GLU A 101 -10.09 -25.50 16.09
N ASN A 102 -8.77 -25.45 16.33
CA ASN A 102 -7.81 -26.10 15.45
C ASN A 102 -7.99 -27.62 15.43
N ALA A 103 -8.17 -28.28 16.57
CA ALA A 103 -8.38 -29.74 16.64
C ALA A 103 -9.67 -30.20 15.93
N ARG A 104 -10.76 -29.42 16.01
CA ARG A 104 -12.01 -29.65 15.29
C ARG A 104 -11.83 -29.43 13.80
N LEU A 105 -11.16 -28.35 13.40
CA LEU A 105 -10.77 -28.09 12.01
C LEU A 105 -9.85 -29.21 11.46
N PHE A 106 -8.98 -29.78 12.28
CA PHE A 106 -8.13 -30.92 11.95
C PHE A 106 -8.94 -32.19 11.66
N LYS A 107 -9.96 -32.47 12.48
CA LYS A 107 -10.86 -33.61 12.25
C LYS A 107 -11.70 -33.40 10.99
N GLU A 108 -12.22 -32.19 10.79
CA GLU A 108 -13.01 -31.81 9.62
C GLU A 108 -12.21 -31.80 8.31
N LEU A 109 -10.93 -31.42 8.34
CA LEU A 109 -10.02 -31.47 7.18
C LEU A 109 -9.60 -32.89 6.84
N LYS A 110 -9.41 -33.76 7.85
CA LYS A 110 -9.11 -35.18 7.66
C LYS A 110 -10.29 -35.91 7.00
N ASP A 111 -11.52 -35.58 7.40
CA ASP A 111 -12.73 -36.17 6.82
C ASP A 111 -13.04 -35.61 5.42
N ARG A 112 -12.70 -34.34 5.13
CA ARG A 112 -12.81 -33.76 3.77
C ARG A 112 -11.71 -34.23 2.80
N GLN A 113 -10.52 -34.60 3.28
CA GLN A 113 -9.42 -35.10 2.44
C GLN A 113 -9.74 -36.41 1.72
N GLN A 114 -10.74 -37.18 2.18
CA GLN A 114 -11.18 -38.39 1.49
C GLN A 114 -12.10 -38.14 0.27
N GLN A 115 -12.47 -36.89 -0.03
CA GLN A 115 -13.49 -36.58 -1.07
C GLN A 115 -13.12 -35.49 -2.09
N LEU A 116 -11.89 -34.96 -2.15
CA LEU A 116 -11.55 -33.96 -3.17
C LEU A 116 -11.04 -34.61 -4.46
N PRO A 117 -11.72 -34.44 -5.62
CA PRO A 117 -11.19 -34.91 -6.89
C PRO A 117 -9.94 -34.11 -7.25
N LEU A 118 -8.91 -34.81 -7.75
CA LEU A 118 -7.69 -34.23 -8.33
C LEU A 118 -8.08 -33.16 -9.37
N SER A 119 -8.09 -31.87 -9.00
CA SER A 119 -8.35 -30.80 -9.96
C SER A 119 -7.03 -30.33 -10.60
N SER A 120 -7.03 -30.31 -11.94
CA SER A 120 -5.88 -29.94 -12.79
C SER A 120 -5.71 -28.42 -12.94
N ASP A 121 -6.21 -27.62 -12.00
CA ASP A 121 -6.24 -26.15 -12.13
C ASP A 121 -4.88 -25.51 -11.71
N PRO A 122 -4.17 -24.81 -12.62
CA PRO A 122 -2.88 -24.18 -12.34
C PRO A 122 -2.88 -23.22 -11.16
N ASP A 123 -3.95 -22.44 -10.98
CA ASP A 123 -4.04 -21.42 -9.93
C ASP A 123 -4.21 -22.04 -8.53
N SER A 124 -4.92 -23.17 -8.45
CA SER A 124 -5.09 -23.97 -7.24
C SER A 124 -3.75 -24.50 -6.71
N TYR A 125 -2.90 -25.03 -7.60
CA TYR A 125 -1.56 -25.52 -7.23
C TYR A 125 -0.65 -24.40 -6.72
N ILE A 126 -0.61 -23.26 -7.40
CA ILE A 126 0.23 -22.11 -7.00
C ILE A 126 -0.22 -21.56 -5.64
N TYR A 127 -1.52 -21.53 -5.38
CA TYR A 127 -2.08 -21.14 -4.09
C TYR A 127 -1.72 -22.15 -2.98
N ALA A 128 -1.95 -23.45 -3.21
CA ALA A 128 -1.61 -24.53 -2.27
C ALA A 128 -0.12 -24.53 -1.91
N LYS A 129 0.76 -24.38 -2.92
CA LYS A 129 2.22 -24.27 -2.75
C LYS A 129 2.61 -23.08 -1.86
N ARG A 130 2.00 -21.91 -2.08
CA ARG A 130 2.25 -20.71 -1.25
C ARG A 130 1.79 -20.91 0.19
N LYS A 131 0.61 -21.51 0.40
CA LYS A 131 0.04 -21.78 1.72
C LYS A 131 0.90 -22.78 2.51
N LEU A 132 1.28 -23.89 1.89
CA LEU A 132 2.15 -24.90 2.50
C LEU A 132 3.53 -24.35 2.84
N LYS A 133 4.11 -23.52 1.97
CA LYS A 133 5.37 -22.83 2.26
C LYS A 133 5.30 -21.98 3.53
N LYS A 134 4.19 -21.26 3.74
CA LYS A 134 3.97 -20.46 4.96
C LYS A 134 3.79 -21.35 6.18
N ALA A 135 3.01 -22.42 6.06
CA ALA A 135 2.74 -23.36 7.16
C ALA A 135 4.01 -24.06 7.67
N VAL A 136 4.90 -24.47 6.76
CA VAL A 136 6.21 -25.05 7.10
C VAL A 136 7.09 -24.04 7.84
N LEU A 137 7.14 -22.79 7.38
CA LEU A 137 7.93 -21.73 8.04
C LEU A 137 7.43 -21.45 9.45
N GLU A 138 6.12 -21.44 9.66
CA GLU A 138 5.50 -21.22 10.96
C GLU A 138 5.75 -22.39 11.91
N HIS A 139 5.63 -23.62 11.41
CA HIS A 139 5.89 -24.82 12.19
C HIS A 139 7.37 -24.92 12.61
N TYR A 140 8.32 -24.63 11.71
CA TYR A 140 9.75 -24.59 12.05
C TYR A 140 10.05 -23.56 13.14
N ARG A 141 9.42 -22.38 13.09
CA ARG A 141 9.54 -21.39 14.17
C ARG A 141 8.96 -21.90 15.50
N GLY A 142 7.85 -22.63 15.45
CA GLY A 142 7.29 -23.30 16.62
C GLY A 142 8.27 -24.28 17.26
N LEU A 143 8.95 -25.09 16.46
CA LEU A 143 10.01 -26.01 16.92
C LEU A 143 11.19 -25.25 17.54
N GLU A 144 11.64 -24.14 16.94
CA GLU A 144 12.72 -23.31 17.47
C GLU A 144 12.35 -22.67 18.82
N VAL A 145 11.11 -22.20 18.97
CA VAL A 145 10.59 -21.69 20.25
C VAL A 145 10.56 -22.79 21.31
N LEU A 146 10.14 -24.00 20.97
CA LEU A 146 10.09 -25.13 21.90
C LEU A 146 11.51 -25.60 22.29
N HIS A 147 12.46 -25.62 21.36
CA HIS A 147 13.88 -25.86 21.64
C HIS A 147 14.43 -24.82 22.62
N ASN A 148 14.14 -23.53 22.38
CA ASN A 148 14.56 -22.45 23.26
C ASN A 148 13.93 -22.56 24.65
N TYR A 149 12.67 -22.97 24.74
CA TYR A 149 11.97 -23.22 26.01
C TYR A 149 12.72 -24.29 26.83
N ARG A 150 13.09 -25.43 26.22
CA ARG A 150 13.91 -26.47 26.85
C ARG A 150 15.23 -25.90 27.40
N VAL A 151 16.00 -25.24 26.55
CA VAL A 151 17.34 -24.75 26.90
C VAL A 151 17.28 -23.73 28.05
N LEU A 152 16.30 -22.82 28.01
CA LEU A 152 16.09 -21.84 29.05
C LEU A 152 15.69 -22.47 30.38
N ASN A 153 14.79 -23.45 30.38
CA ASN A 153 14.35 -24.12 31.61
C ASN A 153 15.47 -24.95 32.24
N ILE A 154 16.21 -25.76 31.47
CA ILE A 154 17.39 -26.49 31.98
C ILE A 154 18.41 -25.52 32.60
N THR A 155 18.66 -24.40 31.93
CA THR A 155 19.55 -23.35 32.44
C THR A 155 18.99 -22.69 33.71
N GLY A 156 17.67 -22.52 33.78
CA GLY A 156 16.93 -22.01 34.95
C GLY A 156 17.11 -22.89 36.18
N PHE A 157 16.83 -24.19 36.07
CA PHE A 157 17.04 -25.17 37.14
C PHE A 157 18.49 -25.17 37.62
N ARG A 158 19.45 -25.23 36.68
CA ARG A 158 20.88 -25.19 37.01
C ARG A 158 21.27 -23.92 37.78
N LYS A 159 20.75 -22.75 37.38
CA LYS A 159 21.03 -21.47 38.07
C LYS A 159 20.34 -21.36 39.43
N ALA A 160 19.11 -21.84 39.55
CA ALA A 160 18.36 -21.85 40.81
C ALA A 160 19.08 -22.72 41.85
N LEU A 161 19.46 -23.94 41.47
CA LEU A 161 20.24 -24.85 42.33
C LEU A 161 21.61 -24.26 42.69
N LYS A 162 22.35 -23.70 41.73
CA LYS A 162 23.64 -23.03 42.02
C LYS A 162 23.48 -21.88 43.02
N LYS A 163 22.35 -21.16 42.97
CA LYS A 163 22.05 -20.09 43.93
C LYS A 163 21.74 -20.68 45.32
N PHE A 164 20.97 -21.77 45.39
CA PHE A 164 20.72 -22.50 46.63
C PHE A 164 22.05 -22.92 47.30
N GLU A 165 22.92 -23.62 46.57
CA GLU A 165 24.21 -24.09 47.12
C GLU A 165 25.09 -22.94 47.64
N LYS A 166 25.09 -21.79 46.96
CA LYS A 166 25.87 -20.62 47.40
C LYS A 166 25.37 -20.03 48.71
N VAL A 167 24.07 -20.10 48.97
CA VAL A 167 23.43 -19.50 50.15
C VAL A 167 23.48 -20.46 51.33
N THR A 168 23.13 -21.73 51.13
CA THR A 168 23.03 -22.73 52.20
C THR A 168 24.34 -23.49 52.45
N ARG A 169 25.29 -23.43 51.49
CA ARG A 169 26.53 -24.22 51.48
C ARG A 169 26.30 -25.74 51.38
N ILE A 170 25.09 -26.17 51.06
CA ILE A 170 24.73 -27.58 50.84
C ILE A 170 24.93 -27.90 49.37
N SER A 171 25.76 -28.89 49.06
CA SER A 171 25.97 -29.38 47.69
C SER A 171 24.80 -30.26 47.26
N ALA A 172 23.92 -29.73 46.41
CA ALA A 172 22.69 -30.39 45.96
C ALA A 172 22.40 -30.23 44.46
N GLN A 173 23.14 -29.37 43.76
CA GLN A 173 22.93 -29.07 42.34
C GLN A 173 23.14 -30.31 41.48
N ASN A 174 24.30 -30.96 41.58
CA ASN A 174 24.63 -32.10 40.73
C ASN A 174 23.67 -33.28 40.95
N GLN A 175 23.34 -33.56 42.21
CA GLN A 175 22.42 -34.64 42.56
C GLN A 175 21.01 -34.39 42.00
N TYR A 176 20.44 -33.20 42.23
CA TYR A 176 19.11 -32.89 41.71
C TYR A 176 19.07 -32.85 40.17
N MET A 177 20.11 -32.29 39.54
CA MET A 177 20.21 -32.29 38.08
C MET A 177 20.22 -33.73 37.53
N THR A 178 21.08 -34.61 38.05
CA THR A 178 21.22 -35.98 37.52
C THR A 178 20.03 -36.88 37.85
N GLU A 179 19.46 -36.78 39.05
CA GLU A 179 18.38 -37.66 39.51
C GLU A 179 17.00 -37.23 39.00
N LYS A 180 16.78 -35.93 38.75
CA LYS A 180 15.47 -35.38 38.39
C LYS A 180 15.46 -34.70 37.02
N VAL A 181 16.23 -33.63 36.85
CA VAL A 181 16.14 -32.80 35.64
C VAL A 181 16.61 -33.56 34.41
N ASP A 182 17.76 -34.23 34.46
CA ASP A 182 18.35 -34.94 33.32
C ASP A 182 17.55 -36.20 32.93
N GLN A 183 16.69 -36.71 33.82
CA GLN A 183 15.76 -37.82 33.54
C GLN A 183 14.46 -37.37 32.87
N SER A 184 14.15 -36.06 32.91
CA SER A 184 12.92 -35.52 32.32
C SER A 184 12.93 -35.56 30.80
N ALA A 185 11.74 -35.63 30.18
CA ALA A 185 11.61 -35.69 28.74
C ALA A 185 12.22 -34.47 28.02
N PHE A 186 12.06 -33.28 28.60
CA PHE A 186 12.59 -32.04 28.04
C PHE A 186 14.12 -31.92 28.21
N ALA A 187 14.79 -32.81 28.93
CA ALA A 187 16.26 -32.80 28.99
C ALA A 187 16.91 -33.30 27.70
N SER A 188 16.21 -34.09 26.89
CA SER A 188 16.74 -34.60 25.62
C SER A 188 16.52 -33.62 24.47
N ASP A 189 17.53 -33.41 23.62
CA ASP A 189 17.41 -32.59 22.40
C ASP A 189 16.97 -33.41 21.17
N LYS A 190 16.99 -34.74 21.29
CA LYS A 190 16.93 -35.66 20.15
C LYS A 190 15.65 -35.50 19.33
N ALA A 191 14.48 -35.51 19.98
CA ALA A 191 13.19 -35.45 19.30
C ALA A 191 13.00 -34.13 18.52
N ILE A 192 13.26 -32.98 19.16
CA ILE A 192 13.16 -31.68 18.48
C ILE A 192 14.22 -31.53 17.40
N GLY A 193 15.46 -31.95 17.66
CA GLY A 193 16.53 -31.93 16.66
C GLY A 193 16.18 -32.73 15.40
N ASP A 194 15.58 -33.91 15.57
CA ASP A 194 15.10 -34.75 14.47
C ASP A 194 13.95 -34.06 13.70
N MET A 195 12.96 -33.49 14.41
CA MET A 195 11.85 -32.76 13.79
C MET A 195 12.32 -31.53 12.99
N MET A 196 13.26 -30.76 13.54
CA MET A 196 13.85 -29.59 12.88
C MET A 196 14.62 -30.01 11.63
N SER A 197 15.44 -31.06 11.73
CA SER A 197 16.22 -31.58 10.59
C SER A 197 15.33 -32.09 9.47
N GLN A 198 14.26 -32.83 9.81
CA GLN A 198 13.26 -33.29 8.84
C GLN A 198 12.58 -32.11 8.15
N MET A 199 12.21 -31.06 8.89
CA MET A 199 11.54 -29.90 8.30
C MET A 199 12.47 -29.06 7.41
N GLU A 200 13.76 -28.99 7.75
CA GLU A 200 14.79 -28.39 6.88
C GLU A 200 14.91 -29.12 5.54
N GLU A 201 14.96 -30.46 5.59
CA GLU A 201 15.02 -31.31 4.40
C GLU A 201 13.76 -31.18 3.54
N LEU A 202 12.58 -31.25 4.16
CA LEU A 202 11.31 -31.07 3.46
C LEU A 202 11.22 -29.71 2.76
N PHE A 203 11.66 -28.63 3.42
CA PHE A 203 11.66 -27.31 2.83
C PHE A 203 12.69 -27.16 1.69
N ALA A 204 13.86 -27.77 1.83
CA ALA A 204 14.89 -27.77 0.79
C ALA A 204 14.39 -28.46 -0.48
N THR A 205 13.84 -29.67 -0.33
CA THR A 205 13.32 -30.49 -1.43
C THR A 205 12.11 -29.84 -2.11
N ALA A 206 11.15 -29.32 -1.34
CA ALA A 206 9.91 -28.76 -1.89
C ALA A 206 10.04 -27.35 -2.47
N PHE A 207 10.91 -26.49 -1.90
CA PHE A 207 10.91 -25.05 -2.19
C PHE A 207 12.26 -24.44 -2.58
N SER A 208 13.37 -25.16 -2.39
CA SER A 208 14.72 -24.64 -2.64
C SER A 208 15.52 -25.48 -3.63
N SER A 209 14.86 -26.35 -4.39
CA SER A 209 15.49 -27.23 -5.39
C SER A 209 16.62 -28.09 -4.79
N GLY A 210 16.49 -28.50 -3.53
CA GLY A 210 17.51 -29.29 -2.82
C GLY A 210 18.63 -28.47 -2.16
N ASP A 211 18.70 -27.14 -2.36
CA ASP A 211 19.73 -26.32 -1.71
C ASP A 211 19.40 -26.10 -0.23
N ARG A 212 20.05 -26.89 0.63
CA ARG A 212 19.92 -26.84 2.09
C ARG A 212 20.38 -25.50 2.68
N LYS A 213 21.41 -24.84 2.12
CA LYS A 213 21.90 -23.55 2.64
C LYS A 213 20.88 -22.44 2.38
N LYS A 214 20.24 -22.45 1.22
CA LYS A 214 19.15 -21.51 0.89
C LYS A 214 17.90 -21.76 1.71
N ALA A 215 17.56 -23.02 1.95
CA ALA A 215 16.46 -23.42 2.84
C ALA A 215 16.67 -22.91 4.26
N LEU A 216 17.86 -23.15 4.83
CA LEU A 216 18.20 -22.75 6.20
C LEU A 216 18.13 -21.24 6.39
N ARG A 217 18.71 -20.47 5.45
CA ARG A 217 18.62 -18.99 5.47
C ARG A 217 17.19 -18.49 5.46
N ARG A 218 16.27 -19.19 4.78
CA ARG A 218 14.85 -18.83 4.71
C ARG A 218 14.06 -19.26 5.94
N LEU A 219 14.34 -20.42 6.51
CA LEU A 219 13.69 -20.95 7.71
C LEU A 219 14.06 -20.13 8.94
N ARG A 220 15.35 -19.81 9.10
CA ARG A 220 15.90 -19.03 10.21
C ARG A 220 15.85 -17.51 10.00
N ALA A 221 15.42 -17.05 8.83
CA ALA A 221 15.10 -15.63 8.65
C ALA A 221 13.88 -15.31 9.52
N GLY A 222 14.14 -14.76 10.70
CA GLY A 222 13.12 -14.23 11.60
C GLY A 222 12.13 -13.36 10.84
N GLY A 223 10.84 -13.47 11.18
CA GLY A 223 9.81 -12.66 10.56
C GLY A 223 10.17 -11.19 10.73
N LYS A 224 10.47 -10.48 9.63
CA LYS A 224 10.59 -9.02 9.67
C LYS A 224 9.23 -8.47 10.06
N SER A 225 9.07 -8.08 11.33
CA SER A 225 7.96 -7.24 11.74
C SER A 225 7.99 -5.99 10.86
N LYS A 226 6.95 -5.78 10.06
CA LYS A 226 6.84 -4.55 9.28
C LYS A 226 6.47 -3.43 10.25
N SER A 227 7.47 -2.74 10.79
CA SER A 227 7.19 -1.57 11.62
C SER A 227 6.59 -0.45 10.76
N HIS A 228 5.59 0.24 11.30
CA HIS A 228 4.93 1.38 10.63
C HIS A 228 5.82 2.63 10.55
N HIS A 229 7.05 2.59 11.08
CA HIS A 229 7.98 3.72 11.13
C HIS A 229 8.23 4.32 9.75
N PHE A 230 8.28 3.50 8.69
CA PHE A 230 8.48 4.00 7.33
C PHE A 230 7.27 4.79 6.80
N SER A 231 6.05 4.41 7.18
CA SER A 231 4.85 5.13 6.78
C SER A 231 4.78 6.49 7.47
N THR A 232 5.04 6.55 8.78
CA THR A 232 5.06 7.80 9.55
C THR A 232 6.18 8.73 9.08
N PHE A 233 7.37 8.18 8.81
CA PHE A 233 8.48 8.92 8.22
C PHE A 233 8.12 9.52 6.86
N ARG A 234 7.52 8.72 5.97
CA ARG A 234 7.08 9.21 4.65
C ARG A 234 6.06 10.33 4.76
N THR A 235 5.08 10.22 5.66
CA THR A 235 4.11 11.29 5.92
C THR A 235 4.80 12.55 6.45
N GLY A 236 5.74 12.41 7.38
CA GLY A 236 6.52 13.53 7.93
C GLY A 236 7.36 14.23 6.87
N VAL A 237 8.05 13.49 5.99
CA VAL A 237 8.83 14.05 4.88
C VAL A 237 7.93 14.81 3.89
N LEU A 238 6.78 14.24 3.53
CA LEU A 238 5.84 14.91 2.61
C LEU A 238 5.28 16.19 3.21
N LEU A 239 4.96 16.21 4.51
CA LEU A 239 4.54 17.42 5.22
C LEU A 239 5.66 18.46 5.31
N GLY A 240 6.90 18.03 5.60
CA GLY A 240 8.08 18.89 5.65
C GLY A 240 8.39 19.55 4.32
N LEU A 241 8.21 18.84 3.20
CA LEU A 241 8.37 19.42 1.86
C LEU A 241 7.22 20.36 1.45
N ALA A 242 6.01 20.14 1.95
CA ALA A 242 4.85 20.98 1.66
C ALA A 242 4.87 22.33 2.41
N LEU A 243 5.51 22.39 3.57
CA LEU A 243 5.56 23.59 4.43
C LEU A 243 6.26 24.79 3.78
N PRO A 244 7.49 24.69 3.24
CA PRO A 244 8.17 25.79 2.56
C PRO A 244 7.37 26.32 1.37
N ALA A 245 6.79 25.41 0.57
CA ALA A 245 5.90 25.73 -0.54
C ALA A 245 4.66 26.52 -0.09
N PHE A 246 4.05 26.13 1.03
CA PHE A 246 2.93 26.85 1.62
C PHE A 246 3.33 28.24 2.13
N VAL A 247 4.46 28.35 2.83
CA VAL A 247 4.99 29.63 3.35
C VAL A 247 5.34 30.58 2.21
N GLU A 248 6.02 30.10 1.17
CA GLU A 248 6.34 30.89 -0.03
C GLU A 248 5.06 31.38 -0.73
N GLY A 249 4.06 30.50 -0.88
CA GLY A 249 2.76 30.88 -1.42
C GLY A 249 2.02 31.93 -0.58
N LEU A 250 2.19 31.93 0.74
CA LEU A 250 1.48 32.83 1.66
C LEU A 250 2.12 34.22 1.75
N PHE A 251 3.46 34.29 1.77
CA PHE A 251 4.18 35.53 2.02
C PHE A 251 4.76 36.20 0.76
N VAL A 252 4.97 35.45 -0.32
CA VAL A 252 5.75 35.93 -1.48
C VAL A 252 4.90 36.07 -2.76
N SER A 253 3.68 35.54 -2.74
CA SER A 253 2.74 35.48 -3.87
C SER A 253 2.41 36.84 -4.54
N GLY A 254 2.44 37.95 -3.80
CA GLY A 254 2.12 39.28 -4.32
C GLY A 254 3.32 40.23 -4.46
N SER A 255 4.49 39.89 -3.90
CA SER A 255 5.64 40.81 -3.79
C SER A 255 6.64 40.67 -4.93
N ARG A 256 6.75 39.48 -5.54
CA ARG A 256 7.66 39.23 -6.67
C ARG A 256 6.90 38.99 -7.97
N ARG A 257 7.64 38.94 -9.08
CA ARG A 257 7.12 38.50 -10.37
C ARG A 257 6.66 37.04 -10.25
N VAL A 258 5.43 36.77 -10.70
CA VAL A 258 4.82 35.43 -10.58
C VAL A 258 5.23 34.57 -11.79
N GLU A 259 5.99 33.51 -11.53
CA GLU A 259 6.44 32.54 -12.53
C GLU A 259 5.51 31.33 -12.63
N PHE A 260 5.74 30.46 -13.61
CA PHE A 260 4.98 29.20 -13.79
C PHE A 260 4.90 28.38 -12.50
N LYS A 261 6.04 28.16 -11.86
CA LYS A 261 6.14 27.38 -10.61
C LYS A 261 5.24 27.93 -9.51
N ASP A 262 5.12 29.25 -9.40
CA ASP A 262 4.41 29.93 -8.30
C ASP A 262 2.90 29.72 -8.42
N PHE A 263 2.38 29.93 -9.63
CA PHE A 263 0.96 29.79 -9.88
C PHE A 263 0.54 28.33 -10.01
N TRP A 264 1.43 27.46 -10.53
CA TRP A 264 1.24 26.01 -10.55
C TRP A 264 1.15 25.43 -9.14
N LEU A 265 2.05 25.84 -8.25
CA LEU A 265 2.05 25.44 -6.84
C LEU A 265 0.82 25.97 -6.11
N GLY A 266 0.46 27.23 -6.36
CA GLY A 266 -0.77 27.79 -5.80
C GLY A 266 -2.02 26.99 -6.20
N ASP A 267 -2.08 26.47 -7.42
CA ASP A 267 -3.19 25.60 -7.84
C ASP A 267 -3.21 24.26 -7.11
N GLN A 268 -2.05 23.74 -6.66
CA GLN A 268 -2.00 22.59 -5.75
C GLN A 268 -2.57 22.96 -4.37
N LEU A 269 -2.23 24.14 -3.84
CA LEU A 269 -2.74 24.62 -2.56
C LEU A 269 -4.27 24.74 -2.56
N CYS A 270 -4.89 25.11 -3.69
CA CYS A 270 -6.36 25.15 -3.83
C CYS A 270 -7.02 23.78 -3.63
N SER A 271 -6.33 22.68 -3.90
CA SER A 271 -6.83 21.33 -3.62
C SER A 271 -6.74 20.96 -2.13
N LEU A 272 -6.02 21.75 -1.32
CA LEU A 272 -5.88 21.57 0.12
C LEU A 272 -6.88 22.40 0.94
N SER A 273 -7.80 23.14 0.31
CA SER A 273 -8.82 23.95 1.02
C SER A 273 -9.58 23.15 2.08
N PHE A 274 -9.93 21.88 1.78
CA PHE A 274 -10.54 21.00 2.77
C PHE A 274 -9.63 20.78 3.99
N THR A 275 -8.38 20.37 3.76
CA THR A 275 -7.39 20.13 4.81
C THR A 275 -7.17 21.38 5.67
N LEU A 276 -6.96 22.54 5.04
CA LEU A 276 -6.73 23.80 5.75
C LEU A 276 -7.93 24.21 6.60
N SER A 277 -9.14 24.07 6.06
CA SER A 277 -10.36 24.40 6.80
C SER A 277 -10.61 23.53 8.05
N ASN A 278 -10.01 22.33 8.10
CA ASN A 278 -10.11 21.41 9.23
C ASN A 278 -9.01 21.62 10.29
N LEU A 279 -8.00 22.47 10.05
CA LEU A 279 -6.95 22.75 11.05
C LEU A 279 -7.54 23.35 12.33
N TYR A 280 -8.44 24.33 12.21
CA TYR A 280 -9.10 24.94 13.36
C TYR A 280 -10.05 23.96 14.08
N PRO A 281 -11.02 23.30 13.41
CA PRO A 281 -11.88 22.32 14.06
C PRO A 281 -11.09 21.20 14.76
N PHE A 282 -10.02 20.71 14.15
CA PHE A 282 -9.16 19.70 14.74
C PHE A 282 -8.52 20.17 16.05
N ALA A 283 -7.84 21.33 16.03
CA ALA A 283 -7.22 21.91 17.22
C ALA A 283 -8.26 22.22 18.32
N CYS A 284 -9.42 22.72 17.91
CA CYS A 284 -10.54 23.04 18.79
C CYS A 284 -11.12 21.81 19.49
N VAL A 285 -11.35 20.72 18.75
CA VAL A 285 -11.86 19.46 19.31
C VAL A 285 -10.80 18.80 20.19
N TYR A 286 -9.53 18.84 19.78
CA TYR A 286 -8.43 18.32 20.59
C TYR A 286 -8.33 19.02 21.95
N ALA A 287 -8.43 20.36 21.96
CA ALA A 287 -8.37 21.15 23.20
C ALA A 287 -9.62 20.97 24.09
N ARG A 288 -10.79 20.66 23.52
CA ARG A 288 -12.06 20.49 24.26
C ARG A 288 -12.45 19.05 24.55
N GLY A 289 -11.68 18.08 24.06
CA GLY A 289 -11.96 16.65 24.15
C GLY A 289 -12.91 16.13 23.05
N PHE A 290 -12.59 14.96 22.51
CA PHE A 290 -13.48 14.16 21.68
C PHE A 290 -14.50 13.43 22.58
N PRO A 291 -15.79 13.20 22.18
CA PRO A 291 -16.45 13.49 20.90
C PRO A 291 -17.54 14.60 20.94
N THR A 292 -17.88 15.12 22.11
CA THR A 292 -19.02 16.06 22.32
C THR A 292 -18.80 17.45 21.70
N SER A 293 -17.55 17.82 21.38
CA SER A 293 -17.18 19.15 20.87
C SER A 293 -17.16 19.27 19.33
N VAL A 294 -17.34 18.18 18.58
CA VAL A 294 -17.20 18.15 17.11
C VAL A 294 -18.17 19.11 16.42
N GLY A 295 -19.44 19.16 16.86
CA GLY A 295 -20.43 20.08 16.29
C GLY A 295 -20.16 21.55 16.62
N GLN A 296 -19.68 21.83 17.84
CA GLN A 296 -19.40 23.19 18.34
C GLN A 296 -18.12 23.80 17.75
N CYS A 297 -17.15 22.96 17.41
CA CYS A 297 -15.89 23.37 16.77
C CYS A 297 -15.97 23.41 15.24
N GLY A 298 -16.98 22.78 14.65
CA GLY A 298 -17.23 22.77 13.21
C GLY A 298 -18.05 23.97 12.72
N THR A 299 -18.76 23.78 11.60
CA THR A 299 -19.58 24.80 10.95
C THR A 299 -20.81 25.24 11.74
N GLY A 300 -21.24 24.45 12.73
CA GLY A 300 -22.31 24.81 13.65
C GLY A 300 -21.88 25.75 14.78
N GLY A 301 -20.57 25.99 14.96
CA GLY A 301 -20.03 26.85 15.99
C GLY A 301 -20.06 28.33 15.65
N SER A 302 -19.96 29.19 16.68
CA SER A 302 -19.87 30.65 16.53
C SER A 302 -18.64 31.12 15.73
N ARG A 303 -17.57 30.31 15.68
CA ARG A 303 -16.31 30.62 14.97
C ARG A 303 -16.19 29.97 13.59
N TRP A 304 -17.31 29.66 12.94
CA TRP A 304 -17.32 29.08 11.59
C TRP A 304 -16.54 29.91 10.56
N GLY A 305 -16.47 31.23 10.75
CA GLY A 305 -15.70 32.15 9.90
C GLY A 305 -14.20 31.82 9.82
N VAL A 306 -13.61 31.24 10.87
CA VAL A 306 -12.19 30.82 10.85
C VAL A 306 -11.99 29.68 9.85
N ALA A 307 -12.88 28.69 9.85
CA ALA A 307 -12.83 27.59 8.89
C ALA A 307 -13.04 28.08 7.45
N TYR A 308 -13.92 29.07 7.24
CA TYR A 308 -14.10 29.73 5.95
C TYR A 308 -12.81 30.44 5.48
N VAL A 309 -12.21 31.27 6.33
CA VAL A 309 -10.98 32.00 5.97
C VAL A 309 -9.86 31.02 5.59
N LEU A 310 -9.68 29.94 6.35
CA LEU A 310 -8.70 28.91 6.04
C LEU A 310 -9.03 28.14 4.75
N ALA A 311 -10.31 27.90 4.45
CA ALA A 311 -10.73 27.27 3.20
C ALA A 311 -10.51 28.18 1.98
N ALA A 312 -10.77 29.48 2.13
CA ALA A 312 -10.69 30.49 1.08
C ALA A 312 -9.25 30.99 0.83
N LEU A 313 -8.35 30.81 1.80
CA LEU A 313 -6.97 31.32 1.74
C LEU A 313 -6.21 30.91 0.46
N PRO A 314 -6.22 29.63 0.00
CA PRO A 314 -5.56 29.28 -1.27
C PRO A 314 -6.14 30.02 -2.48
N LEU A 315 -7.47 30.18 -2.54
CA LEU A 315 -8.13 30.89 -3.64
C LEU A 315 -7.79 32.38 -3.61
N PHE A 316 -7.69 32.97 -2.41
CA PHE A 316 -7.27 34.35 -2.24
C PHE A 316 -5.83 34.56 -2.69
N ILE A 317 -4.91 33.66 -2.33
CA ILE A 317 -3.52 33.66 -2.81
C ILE A 317 -3.52 33.66 -4.35
N ARG A 318 -4.30 32.79 -5.00
CA ARG A 318 -4.39 32.75 -6.47
C ARG A 318 -5.00 34.00 -7.10
N LEU A 319 -5.97 34.61 -6.44
CA LEU A 319 -6.54 35.89 -6.87
C LEU A 319 -5.45 36.97 -6.87
N VAL A 320 -4.67 37.08 -5.80
CA VAL A 320 -3.55 38.03 -5.68
C VAL A 320 -2.51 37.77 -6.77
N GLN A 321 -2.09 36.51 -6.98
CA GLN A 321 -1.15 36.16 -8.06
C GLN A 321 -1.68 36.54 -9.44
N SER A 322 -2.98 36.34 -9.67
CA SER A 322 -3.62 36.64 -10.95
C SER A 322 -3.68 38.14 -11.22
N ILE A 323 -3.98 38.95 -10.20
CA ILE A 323 -3.90 40.41 -10.26
C ILE A 323 -2.45 40.86 -10.49
N ARG A 324 -1.48 40.28 -9.77
CA ARG A 324 -0.06 40.62 -9.95
C ARG A 324 0.43 40.32 -11.37
N ARG A 325 0.05 39.19 -11.95
CA ARG A 325 0.38 38.87 -13.34
C ARG A 325 -0.25 39.84 -14.33
N TYR A 326 -1.48 40.28 -14.07
CA TYR A 326 -2.11 41.32 -14.86
C TYR A 326 -1.36 42.65 -14.73
N THR A 327 -0.91 43.05 -13.54
CA THR A 327 -0.18 44.30 -13.39
C THR A 327 1.16 44.28 -14.13
N ASP A 328 1.85 43.14 -14.15
CA ASP A 328 3.14 42.94 -14.82
C ASP A 328 3.03 42.83 -16.34
N SER A 329 2.04 42.11 -16.88
CA SER A 329 1.93 41.82 -18.33
C SER A 329 0.85 42.60 -19.07
N LYS A 330 -0.09 43.21 -18.35
CA LYS A 330 -1.31 43.85 -18.86
C LYS A 330 -2.24 42.94 -19.67
N LEU A 331 -2.03 41.63 -19.63
CA LEU A 331 -2.87 40.68 -20.34
C LEU A 331 -4.16 40.37 -19.56
N VAL A 332 -5.31 40.70 -20.14
CA VAL A 332 -6.64 40.55 -19.52
C VAL A 332 -6.95 39.09 -19.12
N THR A 333 -6.35 38.10 -19.79
CA THR A 333 -6.53 36.68 -19.45
C THR A 333 -6.15 36.37 -18.00
N HIS A 334 -5.20 37.10 -17.41
CA HIS A 334 -4.85 36.94 -16.00
C HIS A 334 -5.95 37.46 -15.07
N LEU A 335 -6.64 38.54 -15.43
CA LEU A 335 -7.76 39.05 -14.63
C LEU A 335 -8.98 38.12 -14.73
N ILE A 336 -9.23 37.54 -15.91
CA ILE A 336 -10.23 36.48 -16.11
C ILE A 336 -9.89 35.28 -15.18
N ASN A 337 -8.63 34.85 -15.14
CA ASN A 337 -8.19 33.82 -14.19
C ASN A 337 -8.45 34.23 -12.74
N GLY A 338 -8.24 35.50 -12.39
CA GLY A 338 -8.58 36.04 -11.07
C GLY A 338 -10.07 35.92 -10.75
N GLY A 339 -10.94 36.23 -11.71
CA GLY A 339 -12.40 36.09 -11.58
C GLY A 339 -12.84 34.66 -11.25
N LYS A 340 -12.17 33.65 -11.80
CA LYS A 340 -12.38 32.24 -11.42
C LYS A 340 -12.16 32.01 -9.92
N TYR A 341 -11.06 32.51 -9.36
CA TYR A 341 -10.80 32.33 -7.93
C TYR A 341 -11.73 33.19 -7.06
N ALA A 342 -12.07 34.40 -7.50
CA ALA A 342 -13.03 35.26 -6.79
C ALA A 342 -14.42 34.61 -6.68
N THR A 343 -14.93 34.01 -7.76
CA THR A 343 -16.19 33.25 -7.73
C THR A 343 -16.12 32.05 -6.78
N GLY A 344 -14.97 31.37 -6.70
CA GLY A 344 -14.74 30.30 -5.72
C GLY A 344 -14.79 30.79 -4.26
N ILE A 345 -14.18 31.93 -3.95
CA ILE A 345 -14.22 32.53 -2.60
C ILE A 345 -15.67 32.79 -2.17
N ILE A 346 -16.48 33.36 -3.07
CA ILE A 346 -17.90 33.63 -2.82
C ILE A 346 -18.68 32.32 -2.63
N ALA A 347 -18.42 31.30 -3.45
CA ALA A 347 -19.07 29.99 -3.32
C ALA A 347 -18.79 29.35 -1.95
N TYR A 348 -17.52 29.40 -1.48
CA TYR A 348 -17.15 28.92 -0.15
C TYR A 348 -17.82 29.73 0.96
N PHE A 349 -17.92 31.06 0.81
CA PHE A 349 -18.62 31.88 1.80
C PHE A 349 -20.07 31.40 2.00
N PHE A 350 -20.81 31.22 0.90
CA PHE A 350 -22.20 30.75 0.99
C PHE A 350 -22.32 29.30 1.47
N TYR A 351 -21.34 28.43 1.19
CA TYR A 351 -21.29 27.09 1.77
C TYR A 351 -21.25 27.15 3.31
N TYR A 352 -20.29 27.89 3.87
CA TYR A 352 -20.13 27.99 5.33
C TYR A 352 -21.31 28.74 5.97
N TYR A 353 -21.81 29.79 5.32
CA TYR A 353 -22.99 30.53 5.77
C TYR A 353 -24.23 29.65 5.85
N TRP A 354 -24.55 28.90 4.78
CA TRP A 354 -25.66 27.95 4.79
C TRP A 354 -25.48 26.87 5.84
N ARG A 355 -24.24 26.37 6.03
CA ARG A 355 -23.98 25.31 6.99
C ARG A 355 -24.12 25.76 8.43
N HIS A 356 -23.87 27.04 8.71
CA HIS A 356 -24.10 27.67 10.01
C HIS A 356 -25.58 28.03 10.22
N TYR A 357 -26.26 28.55 9.20
CA TYR A 357 -27.68 28.89 9.22
C TYR A 357 -28.51 27.96 8.32
N PRO A 358 -28.73 26.68 8.72
CA PRO A 358 -29.34 25.67 7.86
C PRO A 358 -30.80 25.98 7.47
N ALA A 359 -31.50 26.81 8.25
CA ALA A 359 -32.85 27.27 7.96
C ALA A 359 -32.91 28.36 6.86
N SER A 360 -31.76 28.95 6.49
CA SER A 360 -31.70 30.02 5.50
C SER A 360 -31.88 29.48 4.07
N LYS A 361 -33.12 29.56 3.57
CA LYS A 361 -33.44 29.33 2.15
C LYS A 361 -32.59 30.16 1.18
N PRO A 362 -32.41 31.49 1.37
CA PRO A 362 -31.56 32.28 0.46
C PRO A 362 -30.09 31.87 0.55
N GLY A 363 -29.58 31.52 1.74
CA GLY A 363 -28.20 31.03 1.90
C GLY A 363 -27.93 29.76 1.09
N PHE A 364 -28.87 28.80 1.13
CA PHE A 364 -28.79 27.58 0.32
C PHE A 364 -28.87 27.87 -1.19
N ALA A 365 -29.79 28.74 -1.62
CA ALA A 365 -29.95 29.10 -3.03
C ALA A 365 -28.69 29.78 -3.59
N LEU A 366 -28.10 30.71 -2.83
CA LEU A 366 -26.87 31.39 -3.21
C LEU A 366 -25.67 30.44 -3.22
N TYR A 367 -25.58 29.49 -2.29
CA TYR A 367 -24.57 28.43 -2.33
C TYR A 367 -24.66 27.62 -3.63
N CYS A 368 -25.86 27.16 -3.99
CA CYS A 368 -26.07 26.41 -5.23
C CYS A 368 -25.71 27.25 -6.46
N LEU A 369 -26.19 28.51 -6.52
CA LEU A 369 -25.92 29.43 -7.64
C LEU A 369 -24.41 29.64 -7.84
N PHE A 370 -23.71 30.11 -6.80
CA PHE A 370 -22.29 30.41 -6.91
C PHE A 370 -21.43 29.16 -7.08
N SER A 371 -21.84 28.01 -6.53
CA SER A 371 -21.14 26.74 -6.76
C SER A 371 -21.31 26.26 -8.20
N VAL A 372 -22.50 26.38 -8.81
CA VAL A 372 -22.69 26.10 -10.25
C VAL A 372 -21.84 27.04 -11.10
N CYS A 373 -21.89 28.35 -10.83
CA CYS A 373 -21.09 29.33 -11.56
C CYS A 373 -19.59 29.03 -11.46
N TYR A 374 -19.08 28.73 -10.26
CA TYR A 374 -17.69 28.39 -10.05
C TYR A 374 -17.30 27.06 -10.72
N SER A 375 -18.14 26.02 -10.64
CA SER A 375 -17.90 24.74 -11.31
C SER A 375 -17.79 24.88 -12.82
N ILE A 376 -18.70 25.64 -13.44
CA ILE A 376 -18.71 25.90 -14.89
C ILE A 376 -17.48 26.73 -15.27
N TYR A 377 -17.20 27.81 -14.54
CA TYR A 377 -16.07 28.69 -14.85
C TYR A 377 -14.74 27.95 -14.69
N ALA A 378 -14.51 27.30 -13.56
CA ALA A 378 -13.26 26.58 -13.32
C ALA A 378 -13.11 25.35 -14.22
N GLY A 379 -14.20 24.63 -14.51
CA GLY A 379 -14.19 23.52 -15.47
C GLY A 379 -13.88 23.98 -16.89
N GLY A 380 -14.50 25.08 -17.34
CA GLY A 380 -14.19 25.69 -18.63
C GLY A 380 -12.75 26.18 -18.72
N TRP A 381 -12.22 26.78 -17.65
CA TRP A 381 -10.82 27.21 -17.57
C TRP A 381 -9.86 26.02 -17.70
N ASP A 382 -10.11 24.91 -16.99
CA ASP A 382 -9.27 23.71 -17.10
C ASP A 382 -9.20 23.22 -18.55
N LEU A 383 -10.36 23.05 -19.19
CA LEU A 383 -10.44 22.47 -20.52
C LEU A 383 -9.86 23.39 -21.60
N LEU A 384 -10.21 24.68 -21.57
CA LEU A 384 -9.87 25.65 -22.62
C LEU A 384 -8.50 26.28 -22.46
N MET A 385 -8.09 26.59 -21.23
CA MET A 385 -6.86 27.34 -20.96
C MET A 385 -5.74 26.41 -20.48
N ASP A 386 -5.98 25.65 -19.42
CA ASP A 386 -4.92 24.86 -18.78
C ASP A 386 -4.54 23.63 -19.60
N TRP A 387 -5.52 22.94 -20.18
CA TRP A 387 -5.32 21.77 -21.03
C TRP A 387 -5.31 22.15 -22.51
N SER A 388 -5.86 23.33 -22.85
CA SER A 388 -5.96 23.83 -24.22
C SER A 388 -6.59 22.82 -25.19
N LEU A 389 -7.59 22.11 -24.70
CA LEU A 389 -8.50 21.26 -25.47
C LEU A 389 -9.67 22.10 -26.00
N LEU A 390 -10.47 21.54 -26.91
CA LEU A 390 -11.62 22.23 -27.53
C LEU A 390 -11.29 23.47 -28.40
N ARG A 391 -10.07 23.59 -28.94
CA ARG A 391 -9.80 24.59 -29.99
C ARG A 391 -10.52 24.17 -31.29
N ILE A 392 -11.58 24.90 -31.64
CA ILE A 392 -12.47 24.60 -32.79
C ILE A 392 -11.76 24.84 -34.14
N HIS A 393 -10.69 25.64 -34.19
CA HIS A 393 -9.91 25.87 -35.41
C HIS A 393 -8.81 24.82 -35.60
N ASN A 394 -8.83 24.14 -36.75
CA ASN A 394 -7.79 23.26 -37.31
C ASN A 394 -7.56 21.88 -36.66
N ALA A 395 -8.52 21.23 -36.01
CA ALA A 395 -8.33 19.84 -35.53
C ALA A 395 -8.92 18.78 -36.48
N LYS A 396 -8.11 17.80 -36.93
CA LYS A 396 -8.57 16.61 -37.69
C LYS A 396 -9.49 15.68 -36.89
N SER A 397 -9.55 15.83 -35.56
CA SER A 397 -10.52 15.17 -34.68
C SER A 397 -11.22 16.21 -33.80
N PRO A 398 -12.56 16.28 -33.76
CA PRO A 398 -13.26 17.25 -32.94
C PRO A 398 -12.92 17.05 -31.46
N LEU A 399 -12.72 18.15 -30.74
CA LEU A 399 -12.49 18.24 -29.28
C LEU A 399 -11.06 17.99 -28.76
N LEU A 400 -10.13 17.43 -29.56
CA LEU A 400 -8.74 17.16 -29.14
C LEU A 400 -7.71 18.08 -29.83
N ARG A 401 -6.61 18.36 -29.13
CA ARG A 401 -5.42 19.04 -29.65
C ARG A 401 -4.70 18.14 -30.68
N GLN A 402 -3.96 18.74 -31.62
CA GLN A 402 -3.23 18.02 -32.69
C GLN A 402 -2.04 17.20 -32.17
N GLU A 403 -1.27 17.71 -31.22
CA GLU A 403 -0.09 17.07 -30.62
C GLU A 403 -0.40 16.69 -29.17
N LEU A 404 -0.57 15.39 -28.89
CA LEU A 404 -0.56 14.84 -27.53
C LEU A 404 0.68 13.98 -27.37
N ILE A 405 1.54 14.33 -26.42
CA ILE A 405 2.82 13.66 -26.17
C ILE A 405 2.59 12.41 -25.31
N TYR A 406 1.75 12.51 -24.28
CA TYR A 406 1.69 11.48 -23.24
C TYR A 406 0.44 10.58 -23.27
N SER A 407 -0.66 11.01 -23.89
CA SER A 407 -1.97 10.40 -23.65
C SER A 407 -2.65 9.87 -24.91
N ARG A 408 -3.05 8.59 -24.86
CA ARG A 408 -3.90 7.97 -25.90
C ARG A 408 -5.29 8.61 -25.88
N ASN A 409 -5.88 8.84 -27.05
CA ASN A 409 -7.18 9.53 -27.24
C ASN A 409 -8.33 9.10 -26.29
N VAL A 410 -8.36 7.84 -25.84
CA VAL A 410 -9.38 7.34 -24.89
C VAL A 410 -9.16 7.88 -23.46
N SER A 411 -7.92 7.98 -23.00
CA SER A 411 -7.61 8.49 -21.66
C SER A 411 -7.97 9.96 -21.54
N VAL A 412 -7.69 10.76 -22.57
CA VAL A 412 -8.03 12.20 -22.61
C VAL A 412 -9.53 12.43 -22.43
N ARG A 413 -10.37 11.68 -23.16
CA ARG A 413 -11.83 11.80 -23.05
C ARG A 413 -12.33 11.38 -21.67
N PHE A 414 -11.72 10.34 -21.08
CA PHE A 414 -11.98 9.95 -19.70
C PHE A 414 -11.62 11.07 -18.72
N ASP A 415 -10.45 11.69 -18.87
CA ASP A 415 -9.98 12.77 -18.01
C ASP A 415 -10.86 14.03 -18.15
N MET A 416 -11.30 14.38 -19.36
CA MET A 416 -12.26 15.46 -19.60
C MET A 416 -13.61 15.21 -18.90
N THR A 417 -14.14 13.99 -19.05
CA THR A 417 -15.43 13.61 -18.45
C THR A 417 -15.33 13.61 -16.93
N THR A 418 -14.28 12.99 -16.39
CA THR A 418 -14.07 12.92 -14.94
C THR A 418 -13.79 14.28 -14.32
N ASN A 419 -12.98 15.16 -14.94
CA ASN A 419 -12.79 16.52 -14.44
C ASN A 419 -14.12 17.29 -14.38
N THR A 420 -14.93 17.20 -15.44
CA THR A 420 -16.24 17.89 -15.49
C THR A 420 -17.17 17.39 -14.37
N LEU A 421 -17.27 16.07 -14.18
CA LEU A 421 -18.10 15.49 -13.11
C LEU A 421 -17.60 15.89 -11.72
N LEU A 422 -16.28 15.82 -11.49
CA LEU A 422 -15.67 16.15 -10.20
C LEU A 422 -15.75 17.64 -9.88
N ARG A 423 -15.89 18.53 -10.87
CA ARG A 423 -16.16 19.97 -10.62
C ARG A 423 -17.51 20.20 -9.94
N PHE A 424 -18.49 19.31 -10.10
CA PHE A 424 -19.80 19.38 -9.43
C PHE A 424 -19.85 18.54 -8.14
N PHE A 425 -18.71 18.07 -7.64
CA PHE A 425 -18.67 17.18 -6.50
C PHE A 425 -19.27 17.78 -5.22
N TRP A 426 -19.31 19.11 -5.08
CA TRP A 426 -19.93 19.83 -3.97
C TRP A 426 -21.39 19.44 -3.70
N VAL A 427 -22.09 18.87 -4.69
CA VAL A 427 -23.46 18.33 -4.56
C VAL A 427 -23.54 17.22 -3.50
N ILE A 428 -22.45 16.48 -3.23
CA ILE A 428 -22.44 15.40 -2.21
C ILE A 428 -22.77 15.93 -0.80
N TYR A 429 -22.55 17.21 -0.53
CA TYR A 429 -22.78 17.82 0.77
C TYR A 429 -24.25 18.18 1.04
N ILE A 430 -25.13 18.11 0.03
CA ILE A 430 -26.54 18.51 0.14
C ILE A 430 -27.42 17.46 0.84
N PRO A 431 -27.35 16.14 0.53
CA PRO A 431 -28.31 15.18 1.06
C PRO A 431 -28.25 15.01 2.59
N HIS A 432 -29.38 15.12 3.29
CA HIS A 432 -29.42 14.89 4.74
C HIS A 432 -29.32 13.40 5.13
N LYS A 433 -29.80 12.49 4.26
CA LYS A 433 -29.72 11.04 4.44
C LYS A 433 -28.47 10.47 3.75
N GLY A 434 -27.93 9.36 4.26
CA GLY A 434 -26.79 8.64 3.66
C GLY A 434 -25.51 8.69 4.51
N PRO A 435 -24.32 8.51 3.90
CA PRO A 435 -23.06 8.41 4.64
C PRO A 435 -22.78 9.68 5.45
N ASN A 436 -22.11 9.54 6.60
CA ASN A 436 -21.76 10.67 7.47
C ASN A 436 -20.92 11.72 6.71
N VAL A 437 -21.06 13.00 7.07
CA VAL A 437 -20.31 14.14 6.52
C VAL A 437 -18.80 13.89 6.53
N MET A 438 -18.28 13.22 7.56
CA MET A 438 -16.85 12.84 7.63
C MET A 438 -16.45 11.91 6.47
N LEU A 439 -17.24 10.86 6.21
CA LEU A 439 -16.98 9.93 5.11
C LEU A 439 -17.14 10.60 3.75
N ARG A 440 -18.15 11.45 3.57
CA ARG A 440 -18.33 12.23 2.33
C ARG A 440 -17.15 13.16 2.07
N SER A 441 -16.65 13.79 3.13
CA SER A 441 -15.50 14.69 3.05
C SER A 441 -14.20 13.95 2.76
N PHE A 442 -14.02 12.74 3.31
CA PHE A 442 -12.90 11.88 2.96
C PHE A 442 -12.94 11.49 1.48
N ILE A 443 -14.11 11.05 0.98
CA ILE A 443 -14.30 10.74 -0.44
C ILE A 443 -14.01 11.98 -1.30
N ALA A 444 -14.47 13.16 -0.87
CA ALA A 444 -14.19 14.44 -1.53
C ALA A 444 -12.69 14.70 -1.69
N GLY A 445 -11.94 14.57 -0.59
CA GLY A 445 -10.50 14.80 -0.59
C GLY A 445 -9.76 13.83 -1.51
N MET A 446 -10.15 12.56 -1.52
CA MET A 446 -9.56 11.55 -2.40
C MET A 446 -9.83 11.85 -3.88
N LEU A 447 -11.06 12.26 -4.22
CA LEU A 447 -11.42 12.59 -5.60
C LEU A 447 -10.78 13.90 -6.08
N GLU A 448 -10.69 14.91 -5.21
CA GLU A 448 -9.97 16.15 -5.53
C GLU A 448 -8.48 15.90 -5.77
N MET A 449 -7.85 15.00 -5.00
CA MET A 449 -6.48 14.57 -5.23
C MET A 449 -6.32 13.92 -6.61
N LEU A 450 -7.20 12.97 -6.97
CA LEU A 450 -7.15 12.31 -8.29
C LEU A 450 -7.35 13.31 -9.43
N ARG A 451 -8.32 14.23 -9.30
CA ARG A 451 -8.56 15.31 -10.27
C ARG A 451 -7.33 16.19 -10.44
N ARG A 452 -6.62 16.51 -9.35
CA ARG A 452 -5.40 17.31 -9.41
C ARG A 452 -4.24 16.58 -10.07
N VAL A 453 -4.12 15.26 -9.89
CA VAL A 453 -3.14 14.44 -10.62
C VAL A 453 -3.39 14.55 -12.13
N GLN A 454 -4.64 14.39 -12.57
CA GLN A 454 -5.00 14.56 -13.99
C GLN A 454 -4.63 15.97 -14.48
N TRP A 455 -5.01 17.01 -13.74
CA TRP A 455 -4.70 18.39 -14.09
C TRP A 455 -3.20 18.65 -14.21
N ASN A 456 -2.37 18.05 -13.34
CA ASN A 456 -0.92 18.21 -13.39
C ASN A 456 -0.30 17.67 -14.69
N PHE A 457 -0.75 16.49 -15.15
CA PHE A 457 -0.26 15.92 -16.41
C PHE A 457 -0.55 16.86 -17.59
N PHE A 458 -1.80 17.24 -17.78
CA PHE A 458 -2.19 18.10 -18.92
C PHE A 458 -1.64 19.52 -18.82
N ARG A 459 -1.56 20.10 -17.62
CA ARG A 459 -1.02 21.45 -17.45
C ARG A 459 0.48 21.50 -17.77
N LEU A 460 1.25 20.53 -17.29
CA LEU A 460 2.69 20.46 -17.56
C LEU A 460 2.95 20.17 -19.05
N GLU A 461 2.17 19.28 -19.66
CA GLU A 461 2.24 19.02 -21.10
C GLU A 461 1.92 20.27 -21.93
N ASN A 462 0.85 20.99 -21.57
CA ASN A 462 0.49 22.23 -22.26
C ASN A 462 1.58 23.32 -22.14
N GLU A 463 2.20 23.45 -20.97
CA GLU A 463 3.32 24.36 -20.77
C GLU A 463 4.56 23.93 -21.56
N HIS A 464 4.86 22.63 -21.61
CA HIS A 464 5.98 22.09 -22.38
C HIS A 464 5.81 22.38 -23.88
N LEU A 465 4.63 22.09 -24.43
CA LEU A 465 4.29 22.39 -25.81
C LEU A 465 4.39 23.91 -26.10
N GLY A 466 3.86 24.75 -25.21
CA GLY A 466 3.98 26.20 -25.37
C GLY A 466 5.43 26.71 -25.35
N ASN A 467 6.32 26.06 -24.59
CA ASN A 467 7.75 26.39 -24.58
C ASN A 467 8.50 25.86 -25.81
N MET A 468 8.09 24.71 -26.36
CA MET A 468 8.62 24.18 -27.63
C MET A 468 8.23 25.08 -28.80
N ASP A 469 6.97 25.52 -28.88
CA ASP A 469 6.46 26.41 -29.92
C ASP A 469 7.15 27.79 -29.91
N GLN A 470 7.67 28.21 -28.75
CA GLN A 470 8.46 29.45 -28.59
C GLN A 470 9.97 29.23 -28.76
N TYR A 471 10.40 28.06 -29.28
CA TYR A 471 11.82 27.67 -29.49
C TYR A 471 12.70 27.77 -28.24
N ARG A 472 12.11 27.72 -27.05
CA ARG A 472 12.84 27.92 -25.78
C ARG A 472 13.50 26.64 -25.27
N VAL A 473 13.16 25.48 -25.86
CA VAL A 473 13.53 24.14 -25.40
C VAL A 473 14.18 23.27 -26.49
N THR A 474 14.10 23.64 -27.77
CA THR A 474 14.82 22.93 -28.85
C THR A 474 16.24 23.45 -29.00
N ARG A 475 17.23 22.54 -29.02
CA ARG A 475 18.65 22.90 -29.21
C ARG A 475 18.95 23.39 -30.63
N GLU A 476 18.03 23.18 -31.55
CA GLU A 476 18.15 23.56 -32.95
C GLU A 476 16.96 24.46 -33.32
N VAL A 477 17.29 25.70 -33.69
CA VAL A 477 16.40 26.67 -34.31
C VAL A 477 16.34 26.32 -35.79
N PRO A 478 15.16 26.17 -36.42
CA PRO A 478 15.11 25.91 -37.84
C PRO A 478 15.76 27.07 -38.61
N LEU A 479 16.76 26.74 -39.42
CA LEU A 479 17.45 27.72 -40.27
C LEU A 479 16.51 28.14 -41.42
N PRO A 480 16.55 29.42 -41.84
CA PRO A 480 15.57 29.99 -42.76
C PRO A 480 15.64 29.47 -44.22
N TYR A 481 16.60 28.60 -44.56
CA TYR A 481 16.75 28.06 -45.91
C TYR A 481 17.11 26.57 -45.87
N SER A 482 16.42 25.77 -46.68
CA SER A 482 16.71 24.34 -46.89
C SER A 482 17.91 24.16 -47.81
N LEU A 483 18.91 23.41 -47.35
CA LEU A 483 20.02 22.94 -48.18
C LEU A 483 19.56 21.73 -49.02
N ASP A 484 18.63 21.94 -49.97
CA ASP A 484 18.29 20.92 -50.97
C ASP A 484 19.05 21.13 -52.30
N GLU A 485 19.99 22.08 -52.35
CA GLU A 485 20.77 22.35 -53.56
C GLU A 485 22.26 22.51 -53.29
N ILE A 486 22.94 21.48 -52.76
CA ILE A 486 24.38 21.30 -53.02
C ILE A 486 24.69 19.80 -53.15
N GLY A 487 25.00 19.37 -54.37
CA GLY A 487 25.98 18.31 -54.62
C GLY A 487 25.47 16.87 -54.69
N ARG A 488 24.80 16.52 -55.79
CA ARG A 488 25.08 15.23 -56.44
C ARG A 488 26.52 15.30 -56.97
N ASP A 489 27.37 14.40 -56.52
CA ASP A 489 28.10 13.43 -57.34
C ASP A 489 29.32 12.88 -56.57
N ASP A 490 29.38 11.56 -56.60
CA ASP A 490 30.54 10.65 -56.55
C ASP A 490 31.23 10.25 -55.22
N ASP A 491 31.20 8.91 -55.05
CA ASP A 491 32.20 8.00 -54.47
C ASP A 491 32.39 7.95 -52.94
N ASP A 492 32.61 6.82 -52.27
CA ASP A 492 32.55 5.37 -52.50
C ASP A 492 32.82 4.73 -51.11
N ASP A 493 32.40 3.47 -50.93
CA ASP A 493 32.86 2.47 -49.95
C ASP A 493 32.66 2.62 -48.41
N GLY A 494 32.17 1.54 -47.78
CA GLY A 494 32.51 1.24 -46.38
C GLY A 494 31.56 0.38 -45.52
N ASP A 495 31.34 -0.87 -45.93
CA ASP A 495 31.17 -2.09 -45.13
C ASP A 495 30.01 -2.32 -44.13
N ASP A 496 29.25 -3.33 -44.53
CA ASP A 496 28.64 -4.41 -43.77
C ASP A 496 29.44 -4.88 -42.53
N ASP A 497 28.80 -4.87 -41.35
CA ASP A 497 28.91 -5.98 -40.41
C ASP A 497 27.82 -5.90 -39.32
N VAL A 498 27.52 -7.02 -38.68
CA VAL A 498 26.54 -7.20 -37.57
C VAL A 498 25.08 -7.48 -37.98
N LYS A 499 24.86 -8.13 -39.13
CA LYS A 499 23.68 -9.01 -39.37
C LYS A 499 23.91 -10.48 -38.97
N GLY A 500 25.05 -10.81 -38.34
CA GLY A 500 25.55 -12.17 -38.15
C GLY A 500 25.02 -13.02 -36.97
N LEU A 501 24.01 -12.59 -36.20
CA LEU A 501 23.52 -13.39 -35.05
C LEU A 501 22.07 -13.89 -35.19
N ARG A 502 21.42 -13.63 -36.33
CA ARG A 502 20.08 -14.16 -36.64
C ARG A 502 20.08 -15.46 -37.46
N SER A 503 21.25 -15.96 -37.87
CA SER A 503 21.37 -17.08 -38.81
C SER A 503 21.63 -18.47 -38.19
N LYS A 504 21.70 -18.62 -36.85
CA LYS A 504 22.05 -19.91 -36.22
C LYS A 504 20.89 -20.81 -35.77
N ASN A 505 19.63 -20.48 -36.08
CA ASN A 505 18.47 -21.30 -35.66
C ASN A 505 17.61 -21.88 -36.80
N GLU A 506 17.99 -21.74 -38.08
CA GLU A 506 17.19 -22.28 -39.20
C GLU A 506 17.76 -23.52 -39.91
N ASN A 507 18.93 -24.05 -39.51
CA ASN A 507 19.52 -25.26 -40.11
C ASN A 507 19.52 -26.48 -39.17
N SER A 508 18.37 -26.81 -38.60
CA SER A 508 18.14 -28.16 -38.03
C SER A 508 16.71 -28.62 -38.30
N LYS A 509 16.36 -28.73 -39.59
CA LYS A 509 15.25 -29.56 -40.11
C LYS A 509 15.44 -29.73 -41.63
N LYS A 510 16.38 -30.60 -42.00
CA LYS A 510 16.30 -31.46 -43.19
C LYS A 510 17.04 -32.76 -42.90
#